data_AF-A0A382UU85-F1
#
_entry.id   AF-A0A382UU85-F1
#
_cell.length_a   1.000
_cell.length_b   1.000
_cell.length_c   1.000
_cell.angle_alpha   90.00
_cell.angle_beta   90.00
_cell.angle_gamma   90.00
#
_symmetry.space_group_name_H-M   'P 1'
#
loop_
_entity.id
_entity.type
_entity.pdbx_description
1 polymer ?
#
loop_
_entity_poly.entity_id
_entity_poly.type
_entity_poly.pdbx_seq_one_letter_code
_entity_poly.pdbx_strand_id
1 'polypeptide(L)'
;VDVAVEAGVDAVKFQTFKAKNLVTKNANKADYQKQTTNKSETQFEMIKKLELDIVAHKKIIKYCKAKDIMFLSSPFDHDSIDLLNELGLEIIKIPSGE
;
A
#
# COMPACT_ATOMS: atom_id res chain seq x y z
N VAL A 1 -2.02 -5.84 -11.35
CA VAL A 1 -2.92 -5.00 -12.19
C VAL A 1 -3.44 -5.82 -13.35
N ASP A 2 -2.58 -6.41 -14.19
CA ASP A 2 -3.06 -7.21 -15.35
C ASP A 2 -4.04 -8.31 -14.98
N VAL A 3 -3.71 -9.15 -13.99
CA VAL A 3 -4.63 -10.20 -13.50
C VAL A 3 -5.98 -9.64 -13.00
N ALA A 4 -5.99 -8.41 -12.45
CA ALA A 4 -7.23 -7.78 -11.99
C ALA A 4 -8.08 -7.31 -13.19
N VAL A 5 -7.43 -6.76 -14.21
CA VAL A 5 -8.07 -6.36 -15.47
C VAL A 5 -8.64 -7.59 -16.19
N GLU A 6 -7.88 -8.69 -16.25
CA GLU A 6 -8.33 -9.97 -16.82
C GLU A 6 -9.53 -10.54 -16.05
N ALA A 7 -9.58 -10.34 -14.74
CA ALA A 7 -10.72 -10.72 -13.90
C ALA A 7 -11.96 -9.83 -14.08
N GLY A 8 -11.86 -8.72 -14.82
CA GLY A 8 -12.98 -7.81 -15.11
C GLY A 8 -13.43 -6.97 -13.92
N VAL A 9 -12.53 -6.64 -12.99
CA VAL A 9 -12.86 -5.79 -11.83
C VAL A 9 -12.78 -4.31 -12.16
N ASP A 10 -13.58 -3.49 -11.50
CA ASP A 10 -13.62 -2.03 -11.73
C ASP A 10 -12.43 -1.28 -11.12
N ALA A 11 -11.86 -1.82 -10.03
CA ALA A 11 -10.84 -1.13 -9.25
C ALA A 11 -9.81 -2.09 -8.64
N VAL A 12 -8.59 -1.60 -8.47
CA VAL A 12 -7.54 -2.23 -7.68
C VAL A 12 -7.09 -1.29 -6.57
N LYS A 13 -7.15 -1.77 -5.32
CA LYS A 13 -6.82 -0.98 -4.14
C LYS A 13 -5.43 -1.34 -3.60
N PHE A 14 -4.60 -0.32 -3.40
CA PHE A 14 -3.30 -0.40 -2.76
C PHE A 14 -3.35 0.11 -1.32
N GLN A 15 -2.21 0.06 -0.64
CA GLN A 15 -1.99 0.64 0.68
C GLN A 15 -0.81 1.61 0.56
N THR A 16 -0.95 2.79 1.17
CA THR A 16 0.09 3.82 1.18
C THR A 16 0.42 4.12 2.63
N PHE A 17 1.69 3.92 2.99
CA PHE A 17 2.15 4.09 4.36
C PHE A 17 3.65 4.39 4.42
N LYS A 18 4.10 4.89 5.56
CA LYS A 18 5.49 4.98 5.97
C LYS A 18 5.71 4.02 7.12
N ALA A 19 6.57 3.01 6.91
CA ALA A 19 6.82 1.97 7.92
C ALA A 19 7.20 2.55 9.29
N LYS A 20 7.96 3.65 9.30
CA LYS A 20 8.40 4.39 10.50
C LYS A 20 7.26 5.02 11.31
N ASN A 21 6.12 5.29 10.68
CA ASN A 21 4.96 5.93 11.32
C ASN A 21 3.96 4.89 11.85
N LEU A 22 4.05 3.64 11.39
CA LEU A 22 3.09 2.57 11.71
C LEU A 22 3.51 1.64 12.84
N VAL A 23 4.80 1.27 12.88
CA VAL A 23 5.29 0.24 13.82
C VAL A 23 6.65 0.62 14.40
N THR A 24 6.91 0.17 15.62
CA THR A 24 8.22 0.31 16.23
C THR A 24 9.21 -0.65 15.59
N LYS A 25 10.51 -0.31 15.62
CA LYS A 25 11.58 -1.16 15.04
C LYS A 25 11.63 -2.57 15.64
N ASN A 26 11.21 -2.72 16.90
CA ASN A 26 11.26 -3.98 17.63
C ASN A 26 9.89 -4.67 17.70
N ALA A 27 8.88 -4.19 16.96
CA ALA A 27 7.58 -4.80 16.94
C ALA A 27 7.67 -6.25 16.43
N ASN A 28 7.15 -7.18 17.24
CA ASN A 28 7.03 -8.57 16.85
C ASN A 28 6.01 -8.72 15.73
N LYS A 29 6.27 -9.64 14.80
CA LYS A 29 5.30 -10.02 13.79
C LYS A 29 4.13 -10.77 14.40
N ALA A 30 2.96 -10.67 13.78
CA ALA A 30 1.84 -11.53 14.12
C ALA A 30 2.18 -13.00 13.77
N ASP A 31 1.53 -13.95 14.44
CA ASP A 31 1.91 -15.36 14.30
C ASP A 31 1.73 -15.90 12.87
N TYR A 32 0.71 -15.43 12.15
CA TYR A 32 0.50 -15.78 10.74
C TYR A 32 1.60 -15.21 9.82
N GLN A 33 2.19 -14.06 10.15
CA GLN A 33 3.31 -13.49 9.41
C GLN A 33 4.59 -14.30 9.65
N LYS A 34 4.83 -14.77 10.87
CA LYS A 34 5.98 -15.65 11.18
C LYS A 34 5.96 -16.97 10.39
N GLN A 35 4.77 -17.45 10.00
CA GLN A 35 4.61 -18.68 9.24
C GLN A 35 4.89 -18.48 7.74
N THR A 36 4.57 -17.29 7.20
CA THR A 36 4.57 -17.02 5.75
C THR A 36 5.73 -16.15 5.26
N THR A 37 6.47 -15.53 6.17
CA THR A 37 7.59 -14.61 5.86
C THR A 37 8.86 -14.99 6.62
N ASN A 38 9.97 -14.30 6.38
CA ASN A 38 11.27 -14.64 6.97
C ASN A 38 11.20 -14.54 8.51
N LYS A 39 11.35 -15.64 9.24
CA LYS A 39 11.23 -15.68 10.71
C LYS A 39 12.18 -14.73 11.45
N SER A 40 13.30 -14.39 10.82
CA SER A 40 14.37 -13.58 11.41
C SER A 40 14.14 -12.07 11.33
N GLU A 41 13.17 -11.61 10.52
CA GLU A 41 12.91 -10.18 10.34
C GLU A 41 11.81 -9.67 11.30
N THR A 42 11.97 -8.44 11.76
CA THR A 42 10.98 -7.69 12.54
C THR A 42 9.78 -7.28 11.69
N GLN A 43 8.68 -6.88 12.33
CA GLN A 43 7.51 -6.35 11.62
C GLN A 43 7.88 -5.11 10.81
N PHE A 44 8.72 -4.24 11.38
CA PHE A 44 9.22 -3.04 10.71
C PHE A 44 9.96 -3.37 9.41
N GLU A 45 10.94 -4.28 9.47
CA GLU A 45 11.74 -4.68 8.31
C GLU A 45 10.88 -5.29 7.20
N MET A 46 9.89 -6.10 7.58
CA MET A 46 8.94 -6.69 6.64
C MET A 46 8.12 -5.62 5.91
N ILE A 47 7.42 -4.74 6.65
CA ILE A 47 6.56 -3.74 6.00
C ILE A 47 7.38 -2.65 5.30
N LYS A 48 8.61 -2.37 5.74
CA LYS A 48 9.50 -1.41 5.06
C LYS A 48 9.81 -1.84 3.62
N LYS A 49 9.91 -3.15 3.35
CA LYS A 49 10.10 -3.69 1.98
C LYS A 49 8.84 -3.58 1.12
N LEU A 50 7.68 -3.45 1.74
CA LEU A 50 6.37 -3.31 1.07
C LEU A 50 5.98 -1.84 0.85
N GLU A 51 6.75 -0.90 1.40
CA GLU A 51 6.53 0.53 1.22
C GLU A 51 6.75 0.94 -0.25
N LEU A 52 5.73 1.53 -0.87
CA LEU A 52 5.83 2.10 -2.20
C LEU A 52 6.31 3.55 -2.12
N ASP A 53 7.34 3.90 -2.89
CA ASP A 53 7.78 5.29 -3.02
C ASP A 53 6.89 6.06 -4.03
N ILE A 54 7.10 7.37 -4.13
CA ILE A 54 6.33 8.24 -5.03
C ILE A 54 6.49 7.84 -6.52
N VAL A 55 7.65 7.31 -6.91
CA VAL A 55 7.93 6.89 -8.28
C VAL A 55 7.10 5.65 -8.62
N ALA A 56 7.06 4.68 -7.71
CA ALA A 56 6.23 3.49 -7.81
C ALA A 56 4.74 3.85 -7.89
N HIS A 57 4.26 4.76 -7.03
CA HIS A 57 2.87 5.24 -7.09
C HIS A 57 2.55 5.85 -8.46
N LYS A 58 3.36 6.81 -8.94
CA LYS A 58 3.16 7.44 -10.26
C LYS A 58 3.14 6.41 -11.39
N LYS A 59 4.03 5.41 -11.34
CA LYS A 59 4.08 4.32 -12.33
C LYS A 59 2.81 3.48 -12.29
N ILE A 60 2.33 3.08 -11.11
CA ILE A 60 1.14 2.24 -10.95
C ILE A 60 -0.12 3.01 -11.35
N ILE A 61 -0.28 4.26 -10.93
CA ILE A 61 -1.41 5.12 -11.29
C ILE A 61 -1.49 5.27 -12.82
N LYS A 62 -0.36 5.60 -13.46
CA LYS A 62 -0.28 5.68 -14.93
C LYS A 62 -0.64 4.36 -15.60
N TYR A 63 -0.19 3.24 -15.05
CA TYR A 63 -0.48 1.92 -15.59
C TYR A 63 -1.95 1.53 -15.45
N CYS A 64 -2.58 1.80 -14.30
CA CYS A 64 -4.01 1.58 -14.08
C CYS A 64 -4.84 2.42 -15.05
N LYS A 65 -4.48 3.70 -15.24
CA LYS A 65 -5.12 4.58 -16.24
C LYS A 65 -5.00 4.03 -17.66
N ALA A 66 -3.85 3.48 -18.03
CA ALA A 66 -3.64 2.89 -19.37
C ALA A 66 -4.43 1.58 -19.58
N LYS A 67 -4.84 0.92 -18.49
CA LYS A 67 -5.59 -0.35 -18.50
C LYS A 67 -7.08 -0.16 -18.24
N ASP A 68 -7.54 1.09 -18.13
CA ASP A 68 -8.93 1.45 -17.81
C ASP A 68 -9.47 0.77 -16.54
N ILE A 69 -8.63 0.72 -15.50
CA ILE A 69 -9.01 0.20 -14.17
C ILE A 69 -8.76 1.30 -13.13
N MET A 70 -9.69 1.48 -12.20
CA MET A 70 -9.57 2.49 -11.17
C MET A 70 -8.44 2.14 -10.18
N PHE A 71 -7.54 3.08 -9.94
CA PHE A 71 -6.58 3.00 -8.85
C PHE A 71 -7.23 3.56 -7.58
N LEU A 72 -7.21 2.77 -6.50
CA LEU A 72 -7.58 3.22 -5.16
C LEU A 72 -6.42 3.01 -4.19
N SER A 73 -6.37 3.81 -3.13
CA SER A 73 -5.45 3.55 -2.02
C SER A 73 -6.07 3.87 -0.67
N SER A 74 -5.44 3.32 0.36
CA SER A 74 -5.73 3.57 1.77
C SER A 74 -4.47 4.11 2.44
N PRO A 75 -4.47 5.37 2.92
CA PRO A 75 -3.36 5.92 3.70
C PRO A 75 -3.43 5.45 5.16
N PHE A 76 -2.29 5.15 5.76
CA PHE A 76 -2.19 4.71 7.17
C PHE A 76 -1.42 5.70 8.06
N ASP A 77 -1.05 6.86 7.53
CA ASP A 77 -0.40 7.95 8.26
C ASP A 77 -0.61 9.28 7.53
N HIS A 78 -0.37 10.40 8.22
CA HIS A 78 -0.58 11.74 7.66
C HIS A 78 0.28 12.00 6.42
N ASP A 79 1.56 11.60 6.42
CA ASP A 79 2.45 11.74 5.24
C ASP A 79 1.84 11.03 4.01
N SER A 80 1.16 9.91 4.24
CA SER A 80 0.49 9.13 3.19
C SER A 80 -0.80 9.78 2.70
N ILE A 81 -1.55 10.48 3.56
CA ILE A 81 -2.70 11.30 3.14
C ILE A 81 -2.22 12.41 2.20
N ASP A 82 -1.19 13.14 2.62
CA ASP A 82 -0.62 14.25 1.85
C ASP A 82 -0.10 13.78 0.50
N LEU A 83 0.59 12.64 0.47
CA LEU A 83 1.07 12.03 -0.78
C LEU A 83 -0.08 11.69 -1.73
N LEU A 84 -1.16 11.05 -1.23
CA LEU A 84 -2.29 10.69 -2.08
C LEU A 84 -3.03 11.92 -2.62
N ASN A 85 -3.12 12.98 -1.82
CA ASN A 85 -3.66 14.27 -2.23
C ASN A 85 -2.79 14.94 -3.31
N GLU A 86 -1.46 14.96 -3.14
CA GLU A 86 -0.52 15.47 -4.16
C GLU A 86 -0.61 14.70 -5.48
N LEU A 87 -0.84 13.39 -5.41
CA LEU A 87 -1.04 12.53 -6.57
C LEU A 87 -2.42 12.69 -7.23
N GLY A 88 -3.31 13.51 -6.66
CA GLY A 88 -4.61 13.86 -7.23
C GLY A 88 -5.66 12.76 -7.09
N LEU A 89 -5.59 11.92 -6.05
CA LEU A 89 -6.64 10.94 -5.80
C LEU A 89 -7.91 11.63 -5.28
N GLU A 90 -9.02 11.41 -5.98
CA GLU A 90 -10.33 11.95 -5.58
C GLU A 90 -11.09 11.02 -4.63
N ILE A 91 -10.78 9.72 -4.64
CA ILE A 91 -11.42 8.70 -3.81
C ILE A 91 -10.36 8.04 -2.94
N ILE A 92 -10.55 8.13 -1.63
CA ILE A 92 -9.67 7.52 -0.62
C ILE A 92 -10.48 6.53 0.22
N LYS A 93 -9.96 5.30 0.35
CA LYS A 93 -10.55 4.31 1.26
C LYS A 93 -9.91 4.43 2.63
N ILE A 94 -10.67 4.82 3.64
CA ILE A 94 -10.24 4.80 5.04
C ILE A 94 -9.98 3.35 5.46
N PRO A 95 -8.79 2.96 5.97
CA PRO A 95 -8.57 1.60 6.42
C PRO A 95 -9.33 1.32 7.73
N SER A 96 -9.58 0.05 8.05
CA SER A 96 -10.49 -0.29 9.17
C SER A 96 -9.88 -0.13 10.55
N GLY A 97 -8.56 0.05 10.65
CA GLY A 97 -7.83 0.17 11.92
C GLY A 97 -7.70 1.60 12.43
N GLU A 98 -8.14 2.56 11.61
CA GLU A 98 -8.16 4.00 11.82
C GLU A 98 -9.52 4.45 12.34
#